data_AF-A0A060C7Y0-F1
#
_entry.id   AF-A0A060C7Y0-F1
#
_cell.length_a   1.000
_cell.length_b   1.000
_cell.length_c   1.000
_cell.angle_alpha   90.00
_cell.angle_beta   90.00
_cell.angle_gamma   90.00
#
_symmetry.space_group_name_H-M   'P 1'
#
loop_
_entity.id
_entity.type
_entity.pdbx_description
1 polymer ?
#
loop_
_entity_poly.entity_id
_entity_poly.type
_entity_poly.pdbx_seq_one_letter_code
_entity_poly.pdbx_strand_id
1 'polypeptide(L)'
;HATLVLAGLASLASIAPAIANSADFVRSLWPQAEARGVSRAAFEAAFAGYSYLPKVMDLTRKQPEFSQTVQQYIDKRVTAAQAAKGQAMRGEWAQTLAGAQQRWG
;
A
#
# COMPACT_ATOMS: atom_id res chain seq x y z
N HIS A 1 61.33 12.24 19.16
CA HIS A 1 60.14 11.39 18.97
C HIS A 1 59.02 12.25 18.43
N ALA A 2 58.73 12.12 17.13
CA ALA A 2 57.72 12.90 16.42
C ALA A 2 56.45 12.06 16.27
N THR A 3 55.31 12.55 16.75
CA THR A 3 54.01 11.90 16.59
C THR A 3 53.16 12.75 15.65
N LEU A 4 53.00 12.27 14.42
CA LEU A 4 52.08 12.81 13.42
C LEU A 4 50.63 12.58 13.90
N VAL A 5 49.83 13.66 13.92
CA VAL A 5 48.38 13.59 14.09
C VAL A 5 47.76 13.31 12.71
N LEU A 6 47.12 12.14 12.56
CA LEU A 6 46.36 11.74 11.39
C LEU A 6 45.13 12.65 11.23
N ALA A 7 45.07 13.40 10.13
CA ALA A 7 43.88 14.15 9.72
C ALA A 7 42.87 13.18 9.07
N GLY A 8 41.84 12.78 9.82
CA GLY A 8 40.69 12.04 9.27
C GLY A 8 39.72 13.01 8.58
N LEU A 9 39.82 13.15 7.27
CA LEU A 9 38.81 13.82 6.46
C LEU A 9 37.55 12.95 6.41
N ALA A 10 36.55 13.32 7.19
CA ALA A 10 35.21 12.75 7.12
C ALA A 10 34.63 12.98 5.71
N SER A 11 34.44 11.89 4.96
CA SER A 11 33.67 11.91 3.73
C SER A 11 32.20 12.14 4.08
N LEU A 12 31.75 13.39 3.99
CA LEU A 12 30.34 13.73 3.93
C LEU A 12 29.81 13.19 2.59
N ALA A 13 29.32 11.96 2.59
CA ALA A 13 28.52 11.44 1.49
C ALA A 13 27.31 12.38 1.32
N SER A 14 27.28 13.13 0.22
CA SER A 14 26.12 13.95 -0.12
C SER A 14 24.92 13.02 -0.30
N ILE A 15 23.95 13.11 0.62
CA ILE A 15 22.65 12.47 0.43
C ILE A 15 21.93 13.30 -0.65
N ALA A 16 22.10 12.90 -1.91
CA ALA A 16 21.32 13.46 -2.99
C ALA A 16 19.82 13.21 -2.69
N PRO A 17 18.94 14.20 -2.92
CA PRO A 17 17.52 13.98 -2.72
C PRO A 17 17.07 12.81 -3.60
N ALA A 18 16.40 11.82 -3.01
CA ALA A 18 15.81 10.73 -3.75
C ALA A 18 14.72 11.29 -4.67
N ILE A 19 15.01 11.38 -5.97
CA ILE A 19 14.01 11.72 -6.97
C ILE A 19 13.15 10.47 -7.18
N ALA A 20 11.87 10.56 -6.86
CA ALA A 20 10.92 9.48 -7.14
C ALA A 20 10.84 9.25 -8.66
N ASN A 21 11.37 8.12 -9.13
CA ASN A 21 11.37 7.73 -10.53
C ASN A 21 10.53 6.47 -10.73
N SER A 22 9.34 6.62 -11.31
CA SER A 22 8.43 5.50 -11.61
C SER A 22 9.11 4.44 -12.48
N ALA A 23 9.99 4.83 -13.41
CA ALA A 23 10.67 3.88 -14.28
C ALA A 23 11.71 3.05 -13.53
N ASP A 24 12.44 3.66 -12.59
CA ASP A 24 13.42 2.94 -11.75
C ASP A 24 12.72 2.00 -10.77
N PHE A 25 11.57 2.44 -10.22
CA PHE A 25 10.70 1.58 -9.43
C PHE A 25 10.19 0.37 -10.23
N VAL A 26 9.63 0.59 -11.43
CA VAL A 26 9.18 -0.52 -12.28
C VAL A 26 10.34 -1.46 -12.62
N ARG A 27 11.52 -0.91 -12.95
CA ARG A 27 12.70 -1.73 -13.26
C ARG A 27 13.14 -2.59 -12.09
N SER A 28 13.10 -2.07 -10.86
CA SER A 28 13.52 -2.81 -9.67
C SER A 28 12.59 -3.97 -9.30
N LEU A 29 11.35 -3.97 -9.80
CA LEU A 29 10.40 -5.06 -9.59
C LEU A 29 10.63 -6.28 -10.48
N TRP A 30 11.32 -6.12 -11.62
CA TRP A 30 11.47 -7.21 -12.60
C TRP A 30 12.08 -8.49 -12.01
N PRO A 31 13.21 -8.47 -11.27
CA PRO A 31 13.81 -9.70 -10.75
C PRO A 31 12.86 -10.51 -9.85
N GLN A 32 12.02 -9.81 -9.07
CA GLN A 32 11.05 -10.48 -8.20
C GLN A 32 9.84 -11.01 -8.97
N ALA A 33 9.38 -10.29 -10.00
CA ALA A 33 8.29 -10.75 -10.86
C ALA A 33 8.70 -11.99 -11.65
N GLU A 34 9.91 -11.97 -12.22
CA GLU A 34 10.50 -13.09 -12.94
C GLU A 34 10.65 -14.32 -12.04
N ALA A 35 11.20 -14.16 -10.83
CA ALA A 35 11.33 -15.23 -9.85
C ALA A 35 9.98 -15.85 -9.43
N ARG A 36 8.87 -15.13 -9.61
CA ARG A 36 7.50 -15.59 -9.35
C ARG A 36 6.79 -16.11 -10.60
N GLY A 37 7.50 -16.26 -11.72
CA GLY A 37 6.96 -16.83 -12.96
C GLY A 37 6.13 -15.84 -13.81
N VAL A 38 6.23 -14.54 -13.57
CA VAL A 38 5.58 -13.53 -14.42
C VAL A 38 6.31 -13.44 -15.76
N SER A 39 5.59 -13.60 -16.86
CA SER A 39 6.18 -13.45 -18.20
C SER A 39 6.58 -11.99 -18.45
N ARG A 40 7.65 -11.80 -19.23
CA ARG A 40 8.11 -10.45 -19.58
C ARG A 40 7.02 -9.61 -20.26
N ALA A 41 6.27 -10.23 -21.17
CA ALA A 41 5.16 -9.57 -21.86
C ALA A 41 4.04 -9.13 -20.91
N ALA A 42 3.65 -9.97 -19.94
CA ALA A 42 2.64 -9.60 -18.96
C ALA A 42 3.12 -8.47 -18.04
N PHE A 43 4.40 -8.49 -17.66
CA PHE A 43 5.01 -7.44 -16.85
C PHE A 43 5.02 -6.09 -17.58
N GLU A 44 5.49 -6.07 -18.82
CA GLU A 44 5.53 -4.83 -19.62
C GLU A 44 4.13 -4.29 -19.91
N ALA A 45 3.17 -5.17 -20.23
CA ALA A 45 1.77 -4.78 -20.43
C ALA A 45 1.14 -4.19 -19.15
N ALA A 46 1.41 -4.79 -17.98
CA ALA A 46 0.88 -4.31 -16.70
C ALA A 46 1.43 -2.94 -16.29
N PHE A 47 2.67 -2.62 -16.68
CA PHE A 47 3.31 -1.35 -16.36
C PHE A 47 3.35 -0.35 -17.53
N ALA A 48 2.72 -0.66 -18.67
CA ALA A 48 2.61 0.24 -19.80
C ALA A 48 1.80 1.49 -19.40
N GLY A 49 2.49 2.61 -19.20
CA GLY A 49 1.88 3.87 -18.74
C GLY A 49 1.75 4.01 -17.22
N TYR A 50 2.41 3.16 -16.43
CA TYR A 50 2.45 3.31 -14.98
C TYR A 50 3.10 4.65 -14.58
N SER A 51 2.38 5.40 -13.74
CA SER A 51 2.92 6.49 -12.96
C SER A 51 2.31 6.46 -11.57
N TYR A 52 3.02 6.99 -10.58
CA TYR A 52 2.43 7.14 -9.26
C TYR A 52 1.22 8.08 -9.33
N LEU A 53 0.23 7.83 -8.48
CA LEU A 53 -0.96 8.68 -8.35
C LEU A 53 -0.75 9.66 -7.19
N PRO A 54 -0.59 10.98 -7.43
CA PRO A 54 -0.32 11.96 -6.36
C PRO A 54 -1.38 11.92 -5.25
N LYS A 55 -2.65 11.78 -5.62
CA LYS A 55 -3.76 11.67 -4.67
C LYS A 55 -3.61 10.50 -3.69
N VAL A 56 -3.04 9.37 -4.12
CA VAL A 56 -2.79 8.22 -3.23
C VAL A 56 -1.69 8.57 -2.23
N MET A 57 -0.63 9.25 -2.66
CA MET A 57 0.44 9.71 -1.76
C MET A 57 -0.10 10.67 -0.69
N ASP A 58 -1.02 11.55 -1.05
CA ASP A 58 -1.67 12.46 -0.10
C ASP A 58 -2.57 11.72 0.89
N LEU A 59 -3.30 10.70 0.43
CA LEU A 59 -4.13 9.86 1.30
C LEU A 59 -3.29 9.06 2.29
N THR A 60 -2.10 8.59 1.91
CA THR A 60 -1.19 7.88 2.82
C THR A 60 -0.77 8.74 4.02
N ARG A 61 -0.70 10.07 3.85
CA ARG A 61 -0.37 11.00 4.95
C ARG A 61 -1.54 11.25 5.90
N LYS A 62 -2.77 10.95 5.51
CA LYS A 62 -3.99 11.18 6.31
C LYS A 62 -4.44 9.87 6.95
N GLN A 63 -3.99 9.64 8.19
CA GLN A 63 -4.35 8.46 8.97
C GLN A 63 -5.42 8.82 10.02
N PRO A 64 -6.71 8.58 9.73
CA PRO A 64 -7.81 8.96 10.63
C PRO A 64 -7.78 8.23 11.98
N GLU A 65 -7.07 7.11 12.07
CA GLU A 65 -6.90 6.33 13.30
C GLU A 65 -6.21 7.13 14.42
N PHE A 66 -5.44 8.18 14.08
CA PHE A 66 -4.80 9.06 15.07
C PHE A 66 -5.60 10.34 15.37
N SER A 67 -6.69 10.59 14.64
CA SER A 67 -7.46 11.84 14.75
C SER A 67 -8.94 11.64 15.09
N GLN A 68 -9.44 10.41 15.03
CA GLN A 68 -10.83 10.08 15.36
C GLN A 68 -10.92 9.45 16.74
N THR A 69 -11.97 9.81 17.48
CA THR A 69 -12.35 9.06 18.68
C THR A 69 -13.05 7.76 18.29
N VAL A 70 -13.07 6.79 19.21
CA VAL A 70 -13.80 5.53 19.03
C VAL A 70 -15.27 5.78 18.69
N GLN A 71 -15.91 6.74 19.36
CA GLN A 71 -17.31 7.07 19.11
C GLN A 71 -17.51 7.59 17.68
N GLN A 72 -16.65 8.50 17.21
CA GLN A 72 -16.71 9.00 15.83
C GLN A 72 -16.53 7.90 14.79
N TYR A 73 -15.67 6.91 15.08
CA TYR A 73 -15.52 5.74 14.22
C TYR A 73 -16.81 4.92 14.16
N ILE A 74 -17.45 4.65 15.31
CA ILE A 74 -18.70 3.89 15.39
C ILE A 74 -19.83 4.61 14.65
N ASP A 75 -20.03 5.90 14.91
CA ASP A 75 -21.13 6.68 14.30
C ASP A 75 -21.03 6.72 12.77
N LYS A 76 -19.79 6.74 12.24
CA LYS A 76 -19.55 6.69 10.80
C LYS A 76 -19.82 5.32 10.16
N ARG A 77 -19.76 4.24 10.94
CA ARG A 77 -19.84 2.84 10.48
C ARG A 77 -21.11 2.11 10.91
N VAL A 78 -21.90 2.68 11.81
CA VAL A 78 -23.15 2.08 12.28
C VAL A 78 -24.27 3.06 11.99
N THR A 79 -24.77 2.99 10.76
CA THR A 79 -25.86 3.85 10.29
C THR A 79 -27.07 3.02 9.90
N ALA A 80 -28.26 3.62 10.00
CA ALA A 80 -29.50 2.97 9.56
C ALA A 80 -29.43 2.53 8.09
N ALA A 81 -28.78 3.32 7.23
CA ALA A 81 -28.58 2.99 5.82
C ALA A 81 -27.70 1.73 5.63
N GLN A 82 -26.62 1.60 6.41
CA GLN A 82 -25.76 0.41 6.35
C GLN A 82 -26.46 -0.82 6.92
N ALA A 83 -27.26 -0.68 7.99
CA ALA A 83 -28.07 -1.76 8.54
C ALA A 83 -29.12 -2.27 7.52
N ALA A 84 -29.86 -1.37 6.89
CA ALA A 84 -30.84 -1.71 5.86
C ALA A 84 -30.18 -2.40 4.66
N LYS A 85 -29.04 -1.86 4.18
CA LYS A 85 -28.24 -2.51 3.13
C LYS A 85 -27.81 -3.92 3.54
N GLY A 86 -27.33 -4.09 4.78
CA GLY A 86 -26.92 -5.40 5.29
C GLY A 86 -28.05 -6.42 5.35
N GLN A 87 -29.26 -6.00 5.74
CA GLN A 87 -30.45 -6.87 5.75
C GLN A 87 -30.84 -7.29 4.33
N ALA A 88 -30.86 -6.35 3.38
CA ALA A 88 -31.14 -6.65 1.97
C ALA A 88 -30.13 -7.64 1.39
N MET A 89 -28.83 -7.38 1.59
CA MET A 89 -27.75 -8.26 1.13
C MET A 89 -27.81 -9.65 1.78
N ARG A 90 -28.23 -9.74 3.05
CA ARG A 90 -28.42 -11.04 3.72
C ARG A 90 -29.52 -11.86 3.06
N GLY A 91 -30.60 -11.21 2.61
CA GLY A 91 -31.65 -11.86 1.84
C GLY A 91 -31.17 -12.31 0.47
N GLU A 92 -30.52 -11.42 -0.27
CA GLU A 92 -29.98 -11.67 -1.61
C GLU A 92 -28.96 -12.84 -1.62
N TRP A 93 -28.05 -12.85 -0.64
CA TRP A 93 -26.94 -13.82 -0.58
C TRP A 93 -27.16 -14.95 0.42
N ALA A 94 -28.42 -15.22 0.81
CA ALA A 94 -28.75 -16.17 1.89
C ALA A 94 -28.12 -17.55 1.68
N GLN A 95 -28.19 -18.10 0.46
CA GLN A 95 -27.63 -19.42 0.13
C GLN A 95 -26.09 -19.43 0.19
N THR A 96 -25.44 -18.41 -0.37
CA THR A 96 -23.98 -18.28 -0.33
C THR A 96 -23.47 -18.13 1.10
N LEU A 97 -24.14 -17.32 1.92
CA LEU A 97 -23.80 -17.13 3.33
C LEU A 97 -24.01 -18.42 4.12
N ALA A 98 -25.10 -19.16 3.89
CA ALA A 98 -25.34 -20.44 4.53
C ALA A 98 -24.28 -21.49 4.16
N GLY A 99 -23.90 -21.58 2.87
CA GLY A 99 -22.86 -22.50 2.43
C GLY A 99 -21.48 -22.14 2.99
N ALA A 100 -21.15 -20.86 3.09
CA ALA A 100 -19.91 -20.41 3.71
C ALA A 100 -19.88 -20.75 5.22
N GLN A 101 -20.99 -20.52 5.94
CA GLN A 101 -21.12 -20.88 7.35
C GLN A 101 -20.97 -22.38 7.57
N GLN A 102 -21.59 -23.22 6.73
CA GLN A 102 -21.49 -24.68 6.86
C GLN A 102 -20.07 -25.20 6.62
N ARG A 103 -19.32 -24.55 5.71
CA ARG A 103 -17.98 -25.00 5.33
C ARG A 103 -16.87 -24.48 6.24
N TRP A 104 -17.02 -23.27 6.77
CA TRP A 104 -15.93 -22.54 7.45
C TRP A 104 -16.30 -22.00 8.83
N GLY A 105 -17.57 -22.09 9.22
CA GLY A 105 -18.09 -21.51 10.47
C GLY A 105 -18.29 -22.52 11.59
#